data_AF-A0A352NC22-F1
#
_entry.id   AF-A0A352NC22-F1
#
_cell.length_a   1.000
_cell.length_b   1.000
_cell.length_c   1.000
_cell.angle_alpha   90.00
_cell.angle_beta   90.00
_cell.angle_gamma   90.00
#
_symmetry.space_group_name_H-M   'P 1'
#
loop_
_entity.id
_entity.type
_entity.pdbx_description
1 polymer ?
#
loop_
_entity_poly.entity_id
_entity_poly.type
_entity_poly.pdbx_seq_one_letter_code
_entity_poly.pdbx_strand_id
1 'polypeptide(L)' 'MVKNTFQLNRAGVASLMKSAEMLGVLNDKATAIRNRCGDGYEQDSHVGKNRANAMVYAATRKAKKDNKKNNTLLKAVR' A
#
# COMPACT_ATOMS: atom_id res chain seq x y z
N MET A 1 26.11 17.32 -32.63
CA MET A 1 25.90 16.44 -31.45
C MET A 1 24.49 15.87 -31.54
N VAL A 2 24.35 14.55 -31.66
CA VAL A 2 23.03 13.90 -31.56
C VAL A 2 22.65 13.87 -30.08
N LYS A 3 21.50 14.47 -29.73
CA LYS A 3 20.98 14.46 -28.37
C LYS A 3 20.42 13.06 -28.09
N ASN A 4 21.22 12.19 -27.47
CA ASN A 4 20.74 10.88 -27.03
C ASN A 4 19.66 11.08 -25.96
N THR A 5 18.40 10.91 -26.33
CA THR A 5 17.27 11.00 -25.42
C THR A 5 17.00 9.63 -24.81
N PHE A 6 17.10 9.53 -23.48
CA PHE A 6 16.67 8.34 -22.77
C PHE A 6 15.15 8.19 -22.91
N GLN A 7 14.72 7.05 -23.47
CA GLN A 7 13.30 6.70 -23.56
C GLN A 7 12.95 5.68 -22.47
N LEU A 8 11.98 6.03 -21.61
CA LEU A 8 11.53 5.15 -20.54
C LEU A 8 10.79 3.93 -21.09
N ASN A 9 11.21 2.72 -20.70
CA ASN A 9 10.49 1.49 -21.00
C ASN A 9 9.19 1.40 -20.18
N ARG A 10 8.09 1.93 -20.73
CA ARG A 10 6.77 1.93 -20.08
C ARG A 10 6.26 0.53 -19.78
N ALA A 11 6.49 -0.44 -20.67
CA ALA A 11 6.07 -1.82 -20.48
C ALA A 11 6.82 -2.48 -19.30
N GLY A 12 8.13 -2.26 -19.22
CA GLY A 12 8.97 -2.72 -18.11
C GLY A 12 8.52 -2.12 -16.77
N VAL A 13 8.24 -0.82 -16.73
CA VAL A 13 7.71 -0.16 -15.53
C VAL A 13 6.36 -0.75 -15.12
N ALA A 14 5.45 -0.96 -16.07
CA ALA A 14 4.15 -1.57 -15.77
C ALA A 14 4.29 -3.01 -15.24
N SER A 15 5.25 -3.79 -15.76
CA SER A 15 5.57 -5.12 -15.24
C SER A 15 6.07 -5.05 -13.80
N LEU A 16 7.05 -4.18 -13.53
CA LEU A 16 7.60 -3.94 -12.20
C LEU A 16 6.50 -3.52 -11.19
N MET A 17 5.61 -2.62 -11.58
CA MET A 17 4.52 -2.15 -10.70
C MET A 17 3.51 -3.25 -10.33
N LYS A 18 3.47 -4.35 -11.09
CA LYS A 18 2.60 -5.52 -10.84
C LYS A 18 3.36 -6.71 -10.28
N SER A 19 4.66 -6.56 -10.03
CA SER A 19 5.51 -7.68 -9.63
C SER A 19 5.24 -8.11 -8.19
N ALA A 20 5.62 -9.35 -7.87
CA ALA A 20 5.48 -9.89 -6.52
C ALA A 20 6.34 -9.13 -5.51
N GLU A 21 7.51 -8.65 -5.94
CA GLU A 21 8.43 -7.83 -5.14
C GLU A 21 7.77 -6.50 -4.77
N MET A 22 7.09 -5.85 -5.72
CA MET A 22 6.35 -4.62 -5.44
C MET A 22 5.20 -4.86 -4.44
N LEU A 23 4.49 -5.98 -4.58
CA LEU A 23 3.45 -6.39 -3.62
C LEU A 23 4.05 -6.65 -2.23
N GLY A 24 5.23 -7.26 -2.15
CA GLY A 24 5.97 -7.46 -0.90
C GLY A 24 6.29 -6.14 -0.21
N VAL A 25 6.86 -5.17 -0.94
CA VAL A 25 7.14 -3.82 -0.40
C VAL A 25 5.87 -3.15 0.14
N LEU A 26 4.75 -3.26 -0.59
CA LEU A 26 3.47 -2.70 -0.14
C LEU A 26 2.94 -3.41 1.11
N ASN A 27 3.10 -4.73 1.20
CA ASN A 27 2.71 -5.52 2.36
C ASN A 27 3.52 -5.17 3.61
N ASP A 28 4.82 -4.89 3.47
CA ASP A 28 5.64 -4.44 4.60
C ASP A 28 5.14 -3.09 5.13
N LYS A 29 4.81 -2.15 4.22
CA LYS A 29 4.24 -0.85 4.59
C LYS A 29 2.87 -1.00 5.25
N ALA A 30 1.99 -1.83 4.69
CA ALA A 30 0.68 -2.11 5.26
C ALA A 30 0.78 -2.74 6.65
N THR A 31 1.70 -3.70 6.83
CA THR A 31 1.98 -4.37 8.10
C THR A 31 2.45 -3.38 9.15
N ALA A 32 3.36 -2.47 8.78
CA ALA A 32 3.83 -1.43 9.68
C ALA A 32 2.69 -0.47 10.11
N ILE A 33 1.79 -0.09 9.19
CA ILE A 33 0.62 0.75 9.50
C ILE A 33 -0.34 -0.01 10.43
N ARG A 34 -0.70 -1.25 10.09
CA ARG A 34 -1.61 -2.09 10.88
C ARG A 34 -1.10 -2.25 12.31
N ASN A 35 0.19 -2.56 12.47
CA ASN A 35 0.80 -2.73 13.78
C ASN A 35 0.77 -1.44 14.62
N ARG A 36 0.84 -0.24 14.00
CA ARG A 36 0.66 1.04 14.70
C ARG A 36 -0.78 1.30 15.13
N CYS A 37 -1.77 0.82 14.36
CA CYS A 37 -3.18 0.97 14.70
C CYS A 37 -3.63 0.06 15.84
N GLY A 38 -3.01 -1.12 15.98
CA GLY A 38 -3.30 -2.09 17.04
C GLY A 38 -4.47 -3.03 16.71
N ASP A 39 -5.07 -3.60 17.75
CA ASP A 39 -6.02 -4.72 17.60
C ASP A 39 -7.30 -4.36 16.83
N GLY A 40 -7.72 -5.29 15.98
CA GLY A 40 -8.96 -5.18 15.21
C GLY A 40 -8.84 -4.38 13.92
N TYR A 41 -7.62 -3.96 13.56
CA TYR A 41 -7.25 -3.53 12.23
C TYR A 41 -6.65 -4.69 11.43
N GLU A 42 -7.04 -4.79 10.17
CA GLU A 42 -6.60 -5.82 9.25
C GLU A 42 -6.00 -5.19 8.01
N GLN A 43 -5.34 -6.01 7.20
CA GLN A 43 -4.81 -5.59 5.92
C GLN A 43 -5.16 -6.61 4.84
N ASP A 44 -5.20 -6.14 3.60
CA ASP A 44 -5.38 -6.97 2.42
C ASP A 44 -4.51 -6.43 1.28
N SER A 45 -4.19 -7.27 0.30
CA SER A 45 -3.32 -6.92 -0.82
C SER A 45 -3.75 -7.62 -2.10
N HIS A 46 -3.70 -6.89 -3.22
CA HIS A 46 -4.07 -7.43 -4.52
C HIS A 46 -3.33 -6.74 -5.66
N VAL A 47 -3.13 -7.46 -6.76
CA VAL A 47 -2.60 -6.88 -8.02
C VAL A 47 -3.76 -6.49 -8.92
N GLY A 48 -3.93 -5.19 -9.14
CA GLY A 48 -4.92 -4.64 -10.05
C GLY A 48 -4.43 -4.54 -11.49
N LYS A 49 -5.27 -3.97 -12.35
CA LYS A 49 -5.01 -3.84 -13.80
C LYS A 49 -3.64 -3.23 -14.11
N ASN A 50 -3.22 -2.23 -13.32
CA ASN A 50 -2.04 -1.43 -13.60
C ASN A 50 -0.92 -1.53 -12.54
N ARG A 51 -1.23 -2.00 -11.32
CA ARG A 51 -0.32 -1.94 -10.17
C ARG A 51 -0.76 -2.87 -9.04
N ALA A 52 0.18 -3.25 -8.19
CA ALA A 52 -0.08 -3.82 -6.88
C ALA A 52 -0.66 -2.76 -5.93
N ASN A 53 -1.58 -3.18 -5.07
CA ASN A 53 -2.19 -2.36 -4.02
C ASN A 53 -2.17 -3.14 -2.70
N ALA A 54 -1.98 -2.43 -1.60
CA ALA A 54 -2.22 -2.93 -0.25
C ALA A 54 -3.09 -1.93 0.50
N MET A 55 -4.00 -2.44 1.33
CA MET A 55 -4.93 -1.65 2.12
C MET A 55 -4.90 -2.07 3.58
N VAL A 56 -5.12 -1.11 4.48
CA VAL A 56 -5.32 -1.35 5.92
C VAL A 56 -6.66 -0.77 6.32
N TYR A 57 -7.46 -1.53 7.05
CA TYR A 57 -8.82 -1.16 7.38
C TYR A 57 -9.21 -1.60 8.79
N ALA A 58 -10.20 -0.92 9.37
CA ALA A 58 -10.77 -1.30 10.65
C ALA A 58 -11.80 -2.42 10.46
N ALA A 59 -11.45 -3.65 10.84
CA ALA A 59 -12.32 -4.82 10.70
C ALA A 59 -13.39 -4.85 11.80
N THR A 60 -12.98 -4.65 13.06
CA THR A 60 -13.87 -4.79 14.22
C THR A 60 -14.68 -3.53 14.51
N ARG A 61 -15.83 -3.68 15.19
CA ARG A 61 -16.63 -2.52 15.67
C ARG A 61 -15.82 -1.61 16.59
N LYS A 62 -14.95 -2.19 17.43
CA LYS A 62 -14.05 -1.44 18.34
C LYS A 62 -13.06 -0.59 17.54
N ALA A 63 -12.37 -1.19 16.57
CA ALA A 63 -11.43 -0.48 15.68
C ALA A 63 -12.12 0.61 14.85
N LYS A 64 -13.34 0.37 14.35
CA LYS A 64 -14.11 1.39 13.62
C LYS A 64 -14.44 2.60 14.51
N LYS A 65 -14.84 2.35 15.76
CA LYS A 65 -15.10 3.41 16.75
C LYS A 65 -13.82 4.17 17.12
N ASP A 66 -12.72 3.45 17.34
CA ASP A 66 -11.41 4.04 17.60
C ASP A 66 -10.96 4.94 16.45
N ASN A 67 -10.94 4.41 15.21
CA ASN A 67 -10.56 5.16 14.02
C ASN A 67 -11.37 6.45 13.86
N LYS A 68 -12.69 6.38 14.05
CA LYS A 68 -13.60 7.54 13.93
C LYS A 68 -13.31 8.62 14.98
N LYS A 69 -12.92 8.23 16.20
CA LYS A 69 -12.66 9.18 17.29
C LYS A 69 -11.25 9.77 17.22
N ASN A 70 -10.27 8.95 16.86
CA ASN A 70 -8.86 9.26 17.03
C ASN A 70 -8.12 9.53 15.72
N ASN A 71 -8.76 9.29 14.58
CA ASN A 71 -8.14 9.32 13.24
C ASN A 71 -6.93 8.38 13.14
N THR A 72 -7.02 7.21 13.77
CA THR A 72 -5.92 6.27 13.98
C THR A 72 -5.23 5.89 12.68
N LEU A 73 -5.98 5.50 11.63
CA LEU A 73 -5.40 5.16 10.32
C LEU A 73 -4.65 6.34 9.71
N LEU A 74 -5.26 7.53 9.71
CA LEU A 74 -4.64 8.73 9.12
C LEU A 74 -3.33 9.08 9.82
N LYS A 75 -3.30 8.97 11.16
CA LYS A 75 -2.10 9.25 11.96
C LYS A 75 -1.05 8.14 11.85
N ALA A 76 -1.47 6.93 11.53
CA ALA A 76 -0.59 5.79 11.33
C ALA A 76 0.10 5.80 9.96
N VAL A 77 -0.36 6.57 8.97
CA VAL A 77 0.38 6.78 7.71
C VAL A 77 1.47 7.83 7.94
N ARG A 78 2.73 7.38 8.01
CA ARG A 78 3.94 8.20 8.15
C ARG A 78 5.08 7.55 7.39
#